data_AF-W9Z463-F1
#
_entry.id   AF-W9Z463-F1
#
_cell.length_a   1.000
_cell.length_b   1.000
_cell.length_c   1.000
_cell.angle_alpha   90.00
_cell.angle_beta   90.00
_cell.angle_gamma   90.00
#
_symmetry.space_group_name_H-M   'P 1'
#
loop_
_entity.id
_entity.type
_entity.pdbx_description
1 polymer ?
#
loop_
_entity_poly.entity_id
_entity_poly.type
_entity_poly.pdbx_seq_one_letter_code
_entity_poly.pdbx_strand_id
1 'polypeptide(L)'
;MDNQREIHGRKPTDLERHVMFWDGDGDGFIHASDIWRGFRDLGFSIPYCLVSLLIPLLFSYATQPGHPHHAKRDPRFRICVRNVDRTIHSSHTGVFDDSGRFDQGKFDAMFDRFDTARKGRLTTVELFQMWRANCNRNDPGGWLYSFMEFLTTWLLIQEHGQISKADLQGCYEGSLFYTIRRGRRAERRKQA
;
A
#
# COMPACT_ATOMS: atom_id res chain seq x y z
N MET A 1 15.99 7.49 -7.25
CA MET A 1 16.86 6.91 -6.21
C MET A 1 16.31 7.20 -4.81
N ASP A 2 14.98 7.17 -4.62
CA ASP A 2 14.35 7.68 -3.38
C ASP A 2 13.78 6.59 -2.46
N ASN A 3 13.80 5.33 -2.89
CA ASN A 3 13.27 4.21 -2.11
C ASN A 3 14.27 3.65 -1.08
N GLN A 4 15.31 4.43 -0.75
CA GLN A 4 16.45 4.04 0.10
C GLN A 4 16.73 5.05 1.22
N ARG A 5 15.83 6.02 1.44
CA ARG A 5 15.97 6.98 2.54
C ARG A 5 15.93 6.25 3.89
N GLU A 6 16.69 6.74 4.86
CA GLU A 6 16.60 6.27 6.24
C GLU A 6 15.46 6.96 6.97
N ILE A 7 14.87 6.27 7.94
CA ILE A 7 13.87 6.85 8.85
C ILE A 7 14.53 7.03 10.20
N HIS A 8 14.70 8.28 10.65
CA HIS A 8 15.31 8.62 11.95
C HIS A 8 16.64 7.89 12.24
N GLY A 9 17.51 7.78 11.22
CA GLY A 9 18.85 7.16 11.36
C GLY A 9 18.85 5.63 11.40
N ARG A 10 17.76 4.97 10.96
CA ARG A 10 17.74 3.53 10.76
C ARG A 10 17.22 3.13 9.38
N LYS A 11 17.59 1.91 8.98
CA LYS A 11 17.03 1.27 7.79
C LYS A 11 15.52 1.04 7.98
N PRO A 12 14.68 1.41 7.00
CA PRO A 12 13.25 1.14 7.05
C PRO A 12 12.94 -0.34 6.81
N THR A 13 11.87 -0.83 7.44
CA THR A 13 11.24 -2.11 7.11
C THR A 13 10.66 -2.07 5.69
N ASP A 14 10.22 -3.21 5.17
CA ASP A 14 9.68 -3.26 3.80
C ASP A 14 8.32 -2.57 3.72
N LEU A 15 7.49 -2.67 4.76
CA LEU A 15 6.23 -1.94 4.87
C LEU A 15 6.45 -0.42 5.03
N GLU A 16 7.44 0.00 5.81
CA GLU A 16 7.80 1.42 5.89
C GLU A 16 8.23 1.92 4.51
N ARG A 17 9.09 1.18 3.82
CA ARG A 17 9.54 1.50 2.46
C ARG A 17 8.37 1.58 1.48
N HIS A 18 7.38 0.69 1.61
CA HIS A 18 6.14 0.75 0.83
C HIS A 18 5.44 2.10 1.00
N VAL A 19 5.22 2.56 2.24
CA VAL A 19 4.49 3.81 2.50
C VAL A 19 5.33 5.08 2.31
N MET A 20 6.66 4.99 2.28
CA MET A 20 7.56 6.12 2.05
C MET A 20 7.35 6.81 0.69
N PHE A 21 6.71 6.15 -0.27
CA PHE A 21 6.28 6.82 -1.51
C PHE A 21 5.37 8.02 -1.23
N TRP A 22 4.54 7.92 -0.19
CA TRP A 22 3.61 8.96 0.24
C TRP A 22 4.23 9.97 1.21
N ASP A 23 5.44 9.76 1.73
CA ASP A 23 6.17 10.74 2.54
C ASP A 23 7.13 11.53 1.62
N GLY A 24 6.58 12.53 0.93
CA GLY A 24 7.28 13.21 -0.16
C GLY A 24 8.48 14.04 0.32
N ASP A 25 8.31 14.76 1.41
CA ASP A 25 9.34 15.60 2.04
C ASP A 25 10.24 14.81 3.01
N GLY A 26 9.84 13.60 3.42
CA GLY A 26 10.69 12.69 4.19
C GLY A 26 10.79 13.07 5.66
N ASP A 27 9.77 13.75 6.20
CA ASP A 27 9.76 14.17 7.61
C ASP A 27 9.28 13.05 8.56
N GLY A 28 8.89 11.89 8.01
CA GLY A 28 8.38 10.73 8.74
C GLY A 28 6.87 10.77 8.98
N PHE A 29 6.17 11.76 8.44
CA PHE A 29 4.72 11.93 8.57
C PHE A 29 4.05 12.09 7.20
N ILE A 30 3.07 11.24 6.92
CA ILE A 30 2.26 11.37 5.70
C ILE A 30 1.08 12.29 6.01
N HIS A 31 0.96 13.40 5.29
CA HIS A 31 -0.20 14.29 5.36
C HIS A 31 -1.27 13.92 4.31
N ALA A 32 -2.51 14.37 4.54
CA ALA A 32 -3.58 14.26 3.55
C ALA A 32 -3.20 14.86 2.19
N SER A 33 -2.39 15.92 2.18
CA SER A 33 -1.90 16.56 0.96
C SER A 33 -0.86 15.70 0.22
N ASP A 34 -0.07 14.90 0.93
CA ASP A 34 0.85 13.95 0.30
C ASP A 34 0.09 12.77 -0.31
N ILE A 35 -0.96 12.29 0.37
CA ILE A 35 -1.86 11.27 -0.16
C ILE A 35 -2.47 11.74 -1.46
N TRP A 36 -3.08 12.93 -1.46
CA TRP A 36 -3.60 13.53 -2.69
C TRP A 36 -2.55 13.59 -3.80
N ARG A 37 -1.35 14.13 -3.52
CA ARG A 37 -0.27 14.25 -4.50
C ARG A 37 0.18 12.88 -5.03
N GLY A 38 0.33 11.89 -4.16
CA GLY A 38 0.73 10.52 -4.51
C GLY A 38 -0.27 9.86 -5.46
N PHE A 39 -1.56 9.88 -5.13
CA PHE A 39 -2.61 9.32 -6.00
C PHE A 39 -2.69 10.05 -7.36
N ARG A 40 -2.50 11.38 -7.38
CA ARG A 40 -2.41 12.16 -8.63
C ARG A 40 -1.18 11.81 -9.46
N ASP A 41 -0.04 11.58 -8.82
CA ASP A 41 1.20 11.18 -9.47
C ASP A 41 1.09 9.79 -10.09
N LEU A 42 0.37 8.86 -9.44
CA LEU A 42 0.06 7.52 -9.93
C LEU A 42 -0.98 7.51 -11.06
N GLY A 43 -1.78 8.57 -11.19
CA GLY A 43 -2.72 8.73 -12.30
C GLY A 43 -4.18 8.45 -11.98
N PHE A 44 -4.53 8.32 -10.70
CA PHE A 44 -5.92 8.14 -10.30
C PHE A 44 -6.78 9.36 -10.66
N SER A 45 -8.07 9.08 -10.90
CA SER A 45 -9.08 10.09 -11.19
C SER A 45 -9.34 10.99 -9.98
N ILE A 46 -9.85 12.20 -10.21
CA ILE A 46 -10.17 13.17 -9.14
C ILE A 46 -11.14 12.58 -8.11
N PRO A 47 -12.25 11.90 -8.49
CA PRO A 47 -13.14 11.28 -7.51
C PRO A 47 -12.43 10.25 -6.62
N TYR A 48 -11.54 9.45 -7.20
CA TYR A 48 -10.80 8.46 -6.43
C TYR A 48 -9.78 9.11 -5.47
N CYS A 49 -9.16 10.22 -5.89
CA CYS A 49 -8.28 10.99 -5.01
C CYS A 49 -9.04 11.54 -3.81
N LEU A 50 -10.31 11.95 -3.94
CA LEU A 50 -11.13 12.37 -2.81
C LEU A 50 -11.42 11.19 -1.85
N VAL A 51 -11.71 10.00 -2.39
CA VAL A 51 -11.90 8.78 -1.57
C VAL A 51 -10.61 8.43 -0.82
N SER A 52 -9.44 8.60 -1.43
CA SER A 52 -8.16 8.34 -0.76
C SER A 52 -7.90 9.19 0.47
N LEU A 53 -8.59 10.34 0.63
CA LEU A 53 -8.50 11.19 1.81
C LEU A 53 -9.16 10.56 3.06
N LEU A 54 -9.78 9.39 2.94
CA LEU A 54 -10.20 8.58 4.08
C LEU A 54 -9.02 7.86 4.75
N ILE A 55 -7.93 7.56 4.04
CA ILE A 55 -6.72 6.90 4.56
C ILE A 55 -6.18 7.59 5.85
N PRO A 56 -5.94 8.91 5.90
CA PRO A 56 -5.45 9.55 7.13
C PRO A 56 -6.45 9.46 8.28
N LEU A 57 -7.75 9.47 8.00
CA LEU A 57 -8.78 9.31 9.05
C LEU A 57 -8.76 7.92 9.67
N LEU A 58 -8.43 6.90 8.87
CA LEU A 58 -8.44 5.50 9.28
C LEU A 58 -7.14 5.09 9.98
N PHE A 59 -5.99 5.59 9.52
CA PHE A 59 -4.69 5.10 9.98
C PHE A 59 -3.95 6.06 10.92
N SER A 60 -4.32 7.35 10.98
CA SER A 60 -3.58 8.34 11.78
C SER A 60 -3.54 7.97 13.27
N TYR A 61 -4.68 7.60 13.85
CA TYR A 61 -4.74 7.32 15.29
C TYR A 61 -3.86 6.13 15.70
N ALA A 62 -3.90 5.04 14.92
CA ALA A 62 -3.14 3.82 15.20
C ALA A 62 -1.62 4.04 15.11
N THR A 63 -1.19 4.97 14.26
CA THR A 63 0.23 5.24 14.00
C THR A 63 0.82 6.33 14.90
N GLN A 64 0.04 7.02 15.74
CA GLN A 64 0.58 8.13 16.54
C GLN A 64 1.72 7.70 17.49
N PRO A 65 2.78 8.53 17.62
CA PRO A 65 3.81 8.31 18.62
C PRO A 65 3.22 8.30 20.04
N GLY A 66 3.59 7.27 20.81
CA GLY A 66 3.12 7.09 22.19
C GLY A 66 2.49 5.73 22.43
N HIS A 67 2.22 5.44 23.71
CA HIS A 67 1.48 4.24 24.12
C HIS A 67 0.02 4.33 23.65
N PRO A 68 -0.63 3.23 23.21
CA PRO A 68 -2.02 3.25 22.73
C PRO A 68 -3.04 3.92 23.68
N HIS A 69 -2.77 3.89 24.99
CA HIS A 69 -3.61 4.53 26.02
C HIS A 69 -3.34 6.03 26.24
N HIS A 70 -2.26 6.57 25.66
CA HIS A 70 -1.80 7.96 25.84
C HIS A 70 -1.45 8.66 24.53
N ALA A 71 -1.73 8.02 23.38
CA ALA A 71 -1.50 8.59 22.07
C ALA A 71 -2.34 9.88 21.93
N LYS A 72 -1.66 11.02 21.79
CA LYS A 72 -2.32 12.29 21.54
C LYS A 72 -2.95 12.21 20.15
N ARG A 73 -4.25 12.50 20.06
CA ARG A 73 -4.92 12.64 18.75
C ARG A 73 -4.23 13.76 17.98
N ASP A 74 -3.72 13.44 16.80
CA ASP A 74 -3.17 14.45 15.90
C ASP A 74 -4.33 15.17 15.20
N PRO A 75 -4.58 16.46 15.46
CA PRO A 75 -5.67 17.19 14.81
C PRO A 75 -5.48 17.32 13.29
N ARG A 76 -4.27 17.07 12.78
CA ARG A 76 -3.96 17.06 11.34
C ARG A 76 -4.11 15.68 10.70
N PHE A 77 -4.46 14.65 11.47
CA PHE A 77 -4.61 13.28 11.00
C PHE A 77 -3.37 12.76 10.24
N ARG A 78 -2.16 13.12 10.68
CA ARG A 78 -0.92 12.65 10.05
C ARG A 78 -0.70 11.17 10.35
N ILE A 79 -0.15 10.43 9.40
CA ILE A 79 0.22 9.02 9.60
C ILE A 79 1.72 8.99 9.89
N CYS A 80 2.12 8.40 11.01
CA CYS A 80 3.54 8.26 11.33
C CYS A 80 4.10 7.02 10.63
N VAL A 81 5.04 7.21 9.71
CA VAL A 81 5.64 6.13 8.92
C VAL A 81 6.27 5.07 9.84
N ARG A 82 6.94 5.52 10.92
CA ARG A 82 7.65 4.64 11.86
C ARG A 82 6.78 3.56 12.52
N ASN A 83 5.49 3.82 12.68
CA ASN A 83 4.56 2.96 13.42
C ASN A 83 3.50 2.33 12.49
N VAL A 84 3.76 2.29 11.18
CA VAL A 84 2.81 1.77 10.20
C VAL A 84 2.57 0.26 10.34
N ASP A 85 3.49 -0.47 10.95
CA ASP A 85 3.31 -1.88 11.34
C ASP A 85 2.07 -2.09 12.23
N ARG A 86 1.69 -1.07 13.01
CA ARG A 86 0.48 -1.11 13.85
C ARG A 86 -0.83 -1.10 13.07
N THR A 87 -0.79 -0.84 11.76
CA THR A 87 -1.96 -0.85 10.90
C THR A 87 -2.18 -2.19 10.21
N ILE A 88 -1.30 -3.18 10.45
CA ILE A 88 -1.50 -4.55 9.97
C ILE A 88 -2.73 -5.14 10.66
N HIS A 89 -3.77 -5.40 9.88
CA HIS A 89 -5.01 -6.02 10.35
C HIS A 89 -5.00 -7.53 10.12
N SER A 90 -5.82 -8.30 10.83
CA SER A 90 -5.79 -9.77 10.73
C SER A 90 -6.25 -10.34 9.38
N SER A 91 -6.90 -9.54 8.54
CA SER A 91 -7.38 -9.94 7.20
C SER A 91 -6.39 -9.69 6.05
N HIS A 92 -5.10 -9.52 6.36
CA HIS A 92 -4.04 -9.31 5.36
C HIS A 92 -3.59 -10.63 4.74
N THR A 93 -2.78 -10.59 3.67
CA THR A 93 -2.32 -11.79 2.95
C THR A 93 -1.27 -12.63 3.69
N GLY A 94 -0.77 -12.17 4.84
CA GLY A 94 0.32 -12.81 5.58
C GLY A 94 1.73 -12.60 4.99
N VAL A 95 1.85 -11.85 3.89
CA VAL A 95 3.12 -11.60 3.18
C VAL A 95 4.05 -10.67 3.96
N PHE A 96 3.49 -9.67 4.64
CA PHE A 96 4.20 -8.94 5.68
C PHE A 96 4.09 -9.70 7.00
N ASP A 97 5.18 -9.80 7.74
CA ASP A 97 5.12 -10.20 9.14
C ASP A 97 4.64 -9.06 10.05
N ASP A 98 4.40 -9.36 11.33
CA ASP A 98 3.91 -8.37 12.32
C ASP A 98 4.88 -7.19 12.53
N SER A 99 6.13 -7.30 12.06
CA SER A 99 7.12 -6.22 12.08
C SER A 99 7.20 -5.46 10.75
N GLY A 100 6.34 -5.77 9.78
CA GLY A 100 6.32 -5.15 8.46
C GLY A 100 7.47 -5.58 7.54
N ARG A 101 8.08 -6.75 7.75
CA ARG A 101 9.08 -7.31 6.81
C ARG A 101 8.40 -8.18 5.77
N PHE A 102 8.85 -8.05 4.52
CA PHE A 102 8.32 -8.80 3.39
C PHE A 102 8.93 -10.20 3.34
N ASP A 103 8.08 -11.24 3.25
CA ASP A 103 8.49 -12.63 3.10
C ASP A 103 8.25 -13.11 1.66
N GLN A 104 9.34 -13.24 0.89
CA GLN A 104 9.29 -13.70 -0.50
C GLN A 104 8.68 -15.10 -0.61
N GLY A 105 8.97 -16.02 0.32
CA GLY A 105 8.45 -17.38 0.27
C GLY A 105 6.93 -17.41 0.48
N LYS A 106 6.42 -16.59 1.40
CA LYS A 106 4.96 -16.43 1.58
C LYS A 106 4.30 -15.75 0.39
N PHE A 107 4.95 -14.75 -0.20
CA PHE A 107 4.44 -14.12 -1.42
C PHE A 107 4.32 -15.13 -2.57
N ASP A 108 5.37 -15.91 -2.82
CA ASP A 108 5.38 -16.92 -3.87
C ASP A 108 4.32 -17.99 -3.63
N ALA A 109 4.23 -18.51 -2.40
CA ALA A 109 3.21 -19.50 -2.03
C ALA A 109 1.78 -18.93 -2.15
N MET A 110 1.57 -17.68 -1.76
CA MET A 110 0.29 -16.99 -1.91
C MET A 110 -0.07 -16.85 -3.39
N PHE A 111 0.85 -16.38 -4.23
CA PHE A 111 0.59 -16.19 -5.66
C PHE A 111 0.27 -17.52 -6.35
N ASP A 112 1.10 -18.53 -6.13
CA ASP A 112 0.99 -19.85 -6.75
C ASP A 112 -0.31 -20.58 -6.32
N ARG A 113 -0.83 -20.29 -5.12
CA ARG A 113 -2.12 -20.81 -4.66
C ARG A 113 -3.30 -20.34 -5.51
N PHE A 114 -3.25 -19.12 -6.06
CA PHE A 114 -4.35 -18.55 -6.84
C PHE A 114 -4.09 -18.55 -8.35
N ASP A 115 -2.84 -18.60 -8.80
CA ASP A 115 -2.49 -18.82 -10.21
C ASP A 115 -2.53 -20.31 -10.57
N THR A 116 -3.74 -20.89 -10.48
CA THR A 116 -3.97 -22.33 -10.65
C THR A 116 -3.51 -22.86 -12.02
N ALA A 117 -3.52 -22.01 -13.05
CA ALA A 117 -3.11 -22.34 -14.41
C ALA A 117 -1.64 -21.97 -14.72
N ARG A 118 -0.87 -21.49 -13.72
CA ARG A 118 0.55 -21.08 -13.85
C ARG A 118 0.80 -20.09 -15.00
N LYS A 119 -0.08 -19.10 -15.14
CA LYS A 119 -0.02 -18.07 -16.18
C LYS A 119 1.02 -16.99 -15.86
N GLY A 120 1.52 -16.93 -14.63
CA GLY A 120 2.29 -15.81 -14.10
C GLY A 120 1.44 -14.55 -13.89
N ARG A 121 0.10 -14.67 -13.96
CA ARG A 121 -0.86 -13.57 -13.85
C ARG A 121 -2.13 -14.03 -13.13
N LEU A 122 -2.66 -13.19 -12.26
CA LEU A 122 -3.95 -13.39 -11.61
C LEU A 122 -5.03 -12.61 -12.35
N THR A 123 -6.11 -13.29 -12.72
CA THR A 123 -7.34 -12.65 -13.20
C THR A 123 -8.04 -11.91 -12.06
N THR A 124 -8.92 -10.95 -12.37
CA THR A 124 -9.77 -10.29 -11.37
C THR A 124 -10.52 -11.29 -10.49
N VAL A 125 -10.97 -12.41 -11.06
CA VAL A 125 -11.69 -13.46 -10.32
C VAL A 125 -10.76 -14.16 -9.33
N GLU A 126 -9.57 -14.58 -9.75
CA GLU A 126 -8.58 -15.21 -8.87
C GLU A 126 -8.11 -14.25 -7.77
N LEU A 127 -7.91 -12.97 -8.10
CA LEU A 127 -7.55 -11.94 -7.13
C LEU A 127 -8.68 -11.68 -6.12
N PHE A 128 -9.94 -11.71 -6.56
CA PHE A 128 -11.09 -11.57 -5.66
C PHE A 128 -11.24 -12.80 -4.75
N GLN A 129 -10.99 -14.00 -5.27
CA GLN A 129 -10.92 -15.23 -4.47
C GLN A 129 -9.80 -15.14 -3.44
N MET A 130 -8.63 -14.60 -3.81
CA MET A 130 -7.52 -14.32 -2.90
C MET A 130 -7.93 -13.36 -1.79
N TRP A 131 -8.57 -12.24 -2.10
CA TRP A 131 -9.07 -11.31 -1.08
C TRP A 131 -10.04 -12.01 -0.11
N ARG A 132 -11.06 -12.71 -0.63
CA ARG A 132 -12.04 -13.41 0.21
C ARG A 132 -11.42 -14.49 1.09
N ALA A 133 -10.42 -15.21 0.59
CA ALA A 133 -9.73 -16.25 1.35
C ALA A 133 -8.94 -15.70 2.54
N ASN A 134 -8.54 -14.42 2.50
CA ASN A 134 -7.82 -13.76 3.58
C ASN A 134 -8.74 -12.98 4.53
N CYS A 135 -10.03 -12.84 4.24
CA CYS A 135 -11.00 -12.19 5.14
C CYS A 135 -11.22 -13.04 6.41
N ASN A 136 -10.64 -12.61 7.53
CA ASN A 136 -10.79 -13.31 8.81
C ASN A 136 -12.19 -13.12 9.37
N ARG A 137 -12.89 -14.21 9.74
CA ARG A 137 -14.27 -14.18 10.23
C ARG A 137 -14.52 -13.16 11.35
N ASN A 138 -13.52 -12.90 12.20
CA ASN A 138 -13.64 -12.07 13.39
C ASN A 138 -13.12 -10.62 13.18
N ASP A 139 -12.89 -10.19 11.93
CA ASP A 139 -12.29 -8.90 11.62
C ASP A 139 -13.03 -8.13 10.50
N PRO A 140 -14.27 -7.65 10.75
CA PRO A 140 -15.03 -6.88 9.76
C PRO A 140 -14.34 -5.58 9.33
N GLY A 141 -13.56 -4.96 10.23
CA GLY A 141 -12.76 -3.77 9.91
C GLY A 141 -11.65 -4.09 8.92
N GLY A 142 -10.89 -5.17 9.17
CA GLY A 142 -9.88 -5.67 8.24
C GLY A 142 -10.45 -6.02 6.87
N TRP A 143 -11.68 -6.51 6.76
CA TRP A 143 -12.29 -6.76 5.45
C TRP A 143 -12.40 -5.49 4.62
N LEU A 144 -12.84 -4.40 5.24
CA LEU A 144 -12.97 -3.11 4.58
C LEU A 144 -11.58 -2.59 4.17
N TYR A 145 -10.58 -2.67 5.05
CA TYR A 145 -9.21 -2.28 4.73
C TYR A 145 -8.62 -3.10 3.59
N SER A 146 -8.62 -4.43 3.69
CA SER A 146 -8.15 -5.34 2.64
C SER A 146 -8.88 -5.11 1.32
N PHE A 147 -10.17 -4.78 1.34
CA PHE A 147 -10.93 -4.52 0.12
C PHE A 147 -10.48 -3.23 -0.56
N MET A 148 -10.25 -2.18 0.22
CA MET A 148 -9.74 -0.90 -0.30
C MET A 148 -8.33 -1.07 -0.88
N GLU A 149 -7.46 -1.83 -0.21
CA GLU A 149 -6.12 -2.17 -0.71
C GLU A 149 -6.19 -2.97 -2.02
N PHE A 150 -7.03 -4.01 -2.08
CA PHE A 150 -7.30 -4.80 -3.27
C PHE A 150 -7.79 -3.93 -4.44
N LEU A 151 -8.81 -3.10 -4.19
CA LEU A 151 -9.42 -2.25 -5.22
C LEU A 151 -8.42 -1.21 -5.74
N THR A 152 -7.66 -0.58 -4.84
CA THR A 152 -6.61 0.39 -5.20
C THR A 152 -5.55 -0.27 -6.07
N THR A 153 -5.07 -1.44 -5.66
CA THR A 153 -4.05 -2.20 -6.39
C THR A 153 -4.58 -2.59 -7.76
N TRP A 154 -5.78 -3.16 -7.83
CA TRP A 154 -6.40 -3.55 -9.09
C TRP A 154 -6.58 -2.37 -10.04
N LEU A 155 -7.08 -1.23 -9.57
CA LEU A 155 -7.23 -0.02 -10.40
C LEU A 155 -5.89 0.53 -10.91
N LEU A 156 -4.82 0.35 -10.14
CA LEU A 156 -3.49 0.87 -10.49
C LEU A 156 -2.75 0.03 -11.52
N ILE A 157 -2.78 -1.30 -11.37
CA ILE A 157 -1.84 -2.19 -12.06
C ILE A 157 -2.52 -3.22 -12.97
N GLN A 158 -3.85 -3.29 -13.00
CA GLN A 158 -4.51 -4.23 -13.90
C GLN A 158 -4.24 -3.87 -15.37
N GLU A 159 -3.98 -4.90 -16.16
CA GLU A 159 -3.90 -4.84 -17.61
C GLU A 159 -4.82 -5.93 -18.17
N HIS A 160 -5.85 -5.52 -18.92
CA HIS A 160 -6.88 -6.41 -19.47
C HIS A 160 -7.55 -7.32 -18.42
N GLY A 161 -7.78 -6.80 -17.21
CA GLY A 161 -8.41 -7.56 -16.11
C GLY A 161 -7.49 -8.61 -15.48
N GLN A 162 -6.17 -8.49 -15.68
CA GLN A 162 -5.17 -9.38 -15.10
C GLN A 162 -4.03 -8.58 -14.48
N ILE A 163 -3.42 -9.13 -13.43
CA ILE A 163 -2.27 -8.56 -12.74
C ILE A 163 -1.11 -9.54 -12.81
N SER A 164 0.06 -9.09 -13.24
CA SER A 164 1.26 -9.93 -13.29
C SER A 164 1.87 -10.14 -11.89
N LYS A 165 2.56 -11.27 -11.70
CA LYS A 165 3.31 -11.54 -10.45
C LYS A 165 4.31 -10.42 -10.14
N ALA A 166 5.02 -9.95 -11.16
CA ALA A 166 6.04 -8.91 -11.04
C ALA A 166 5.44 -7.56 -10.60
N ASP A 167 4.29 -7.15 -11.17
CA ASP A 167 3.64 -5.90 -10.77
C ASP A 167 3.06 -6.01 -9.36
N LEU A 168 2.46 -7.14 -9.00
CA LEU A 168 1.94 -7.35 -7.65
C LEU A 168 3.09 -7.31 -6.62
N GLN A 169 4.21 -7.97 -6.91
CA GLN A 169 5.41 -7.92 -6.07
C GLN A 169 5.96 -6.50 -5.96
N GLY A 170 6.09 -5.78 -7.08
CA GLY A 170 6.55 -4.40 -7.08
C GLY A 170 5.62 -3.45 -6.31
N CYS A 171 4.32 -3.76 -6.23
CA CYS A 171 3.37 -3.08 -5.37
C CYS A 171 3.69 -3.33 -3.89
N TYR A 172 3.88 -4.58 -3.46
CA TYR A 172 4.29 -4.92 -2.09
C TYR A 172 5.59 -4.22 -1.69
N GLU A 173 6.60 -4.26 -2.55
CA GLU A 173 7.91 -3.62 -2.29
C GLU A 173 7.88 -2.08 -2.33
N GLY A 174 6.80 -1.48 -2.84
CA GLY A 174 6.66 -0.04 -3.07
C GLY A 174 7.45 0.51 -4.26
N SER A 175 8.29 -0.32 -4.90
CA SER A 175 9.15 0.09 -6.02
C SER A 175 8.34 0.48 -7.26
N LEU A 176 7.18 -0.15 -7.46
CA LEU A 176 6.31 0.07 -8.61
C LEU A 176 5.74 1.49 -8.66
N PHE A 177 5.40 2.08 -7.52
CA PHE A 177 4.82 3.43 -7.45
C PHE A 177 5.75 4.48 -8.06
N TYR A 178 7.04 4.37 -7.76
CA TYR A 178 8.05 5.25 -8.32
C TYR A 178 8.22 5.04 -9.83
N THR A 179 8.11 3.80 -10.31
CA THR A 179 8.19 3.47 -11.74
C THR A 179 7.01 4.07 -12.51
N ILE A 180 5.79 3.89 -12.01
CA ILE A 180 4.57 4.48 -12.60
C ILE A 180 4.67 6.01 -12.62
N ARG A 181 5.02 6.64 -11.50
CA ARG A 181 5.19 8.10 -11.41
C ARG A 181 6.21 8.62 -12.45
N ARG A 182 7.34 7.95 -12.61
CA ARG A 182 8.38 8.33 -13.60
C ARG A 182 7.85 8.22 -15.03
N GLY A 183 7.22 7.09 -15.38
CA GLY A 183 6.65 6.87 -16.71
C GLY A 183 5.67 7.98 -17.07
N ARG A 184 4.71 8.26 -16.19
CA ARG A 184 3.69 9.29 -16.40
C ARG A 184 4.26 10.71 -16.49
N ARG A 185 5.29 11.04 -15.71
CA ARG A 185 5.96 12.34 -15.82
C ARG A 185 6.70 12.48 -17.15
N ALA A 186 7.29 11.40 -17.67
CA ALA A 186 7.95 11.42 -18.97
C ALA A 186 6.94 11.60 -20.11
N GLU A 187 5.79 10.93 -20.06
CA GLU A 187 4.70 11.09 -21.03
C GLU A 187 4.17 12.52 -21.07
N ARG A 188 3.88 13.12 -19.91
CA ARG A 188 3.42 14.51 -19.83
C ARG A 188 4.43 15.50 -20.40
N ARG A 189 5.73 15.26 -20.23
CA ARG A 189 6.79 16.08 -20.82
C ARG A 189 6.90 15.94 -22.34
N LYS A 190 6.49 14.80 -22.91
CA LYS A 190 6.45 14.61 -24.37
C LYS A 190 5.24 15.28 -25.02
N GLN A 191 4.20 15.56 -24.23
CA GLN A 191 2.93 16.16 -24.68
C GLN A 191 2.87 17.69 -24.48
N ALA A 192 3.87 18.27 -23.81
CA ALA A 192 4.01 19.69 -23.55
C ALA A 192 5.02 20.32 -24.51
#